data_AF-A0A0G4KUI9-F1
#
_entry.id   AF-A0A0G4KUI9-F1
#
_cell.length_a   1.000
_cell.length_b   1.000
_cell.length_c   1.000
_cell.angle_alpha   90.00
_cell.angle_beta   90.00
_cell.angle_gamma   90.00
#
_symmetry.space_group_name_H-M   'P 1'
#
loop_
_entity.id
_entity.type
_entity.pdbx_description
1 polymer ?
#
loop_
_entity_poly.entity_id
_entity_poly.type
_entity_poly.pdbx_seq_one_letter_code
_entity_poly.pdbx_strand_id
1 'polypeptide(L)'
;MAVKKRFTRRAIKLWTDLHALPETNPLRKLTARMRKFRRFHRSPFFQLATALNEIPMENLETINPFTLPPWMERMQTIAEWNDDSTSTRVDQDAMVRIAVSSSARNELVGVGGVIEGPGTVPETFSFTHGMRTDQNPFSGELVAAARGADTSKPPSTIWTRPFGCLVISRTTS
;
A
#
# COMPACT_ATOMS: atom_id res chain seq x y z
N MET A 1 -4.06 7.64 -9.67
CA MET A 1 -3.94 6.23 -10.11
C MET A 1 -4.54 5.21 -9.12
N ALA A 2 -4.52 5.43 -7.80
CA ALA A 2 -4.92 4.42 -6.80
C ALA A 2 -6.42 4.03 -6.77
N VAL A 3 -7.34 4.98 -6.97
CA VAL A 3 -8.80 4.70 -6.86
C VAL A 3 -9.29 3.78 -7.98
N LYS A 4 -8.86 4.01 -9.22
CA LYS A 4 -9.22 3.17 -10.38
C LYS A 4 -8.72 1.73 -10.19
N LYS A 5 -7.47 1.54 -9.73
CA LYS A 5 -6.91 0.21 -9.42
C LYS A 5 -7.77 -0.53 -8.39
N ARG A 6 -8.17 0.13 -7.30
CA ARG A 6 -9.05 -0.46 -6.27
C ARG A 6 -10.42 -0.84 -6.81
N PHE A 7 -11.03 0.03 -7.63
CA PHE A 7 -12.33 -0.22 -8.23
C PHE A 7 -12.29 -1.42 -9.17
N THR A 8 -11.30 -1.49 -10.05
CA THR A 8 -11.11 -2.64 -10.96
C THR A 8 -10.90 -3.93 -10.17
N ARG A 9 -10.11 -3.91 -9.09
CA ARG A 9 -9.90 -5.07 -8.22
C ARG A 9 -11.22 -5.56 -7.60
N ARG A 10 -12.06 -4.64 -7.11
CA ARG A 10 -13.38 -4.98 -6.57
C ARG A 10 -14.33 -5.51 -7.63
N ALA A 11 -14.26 -4.96 -8.85
CA ALA A 11 -15.06 -5.41 -9.98
C ALA A 11 -14.73 -6.84 -10.41
N ILE A 12 -13.44 -7.16 -10.54
CA ILE A 12 -12.97 -8.51 -10.85
C ILE A 12 -13.43 -9.49 -9.77
N LYS A 13 -13.21 -9.13 -8.49
CA LYS A 13 -13.66 -9.96 -7.36
C LYS A 13 -15.17 -10.20 -7.38
N LEU A 14 -15.97 -9.14 -7.59
CA LEU A 14 -17.43 -9.26 -7.67
C LEU A 14 -17.85 -10.21 -8.79
N TRP A 15 -17.18 -10.13 -9.94
CA TRP A 15 -17.44 -11.00 -11.08
C TRP A 15 -17.12 -12.46 -10.76
N THR A 16 -15.95 -12.73 -10.19
CA THR A 16 -15.55 -14.09 -9.77
C THR A 16 -16.50 -14.65 -8.72
N ASP A 17 -16.84 -13.86 -7.71
CA ASP A 17 -17.72 -14.28 -6.61
C ASP A 17 -19.11 -14.65 -7.14
N LEU A 18 -19.65 -13.88 -8.09
CA LEU A 18 -20.96 -14.15 -8.68
C LEU A 18 -20.98 -15.48 -9.46
N HIS A 19 -19.89 -15.79 -10.19
CA HIS A 19 -19.75 -17.04 -10.93
C HIS A 19 -19.45 -18.25 -10.03
N ALA A 20 -18.87 -18.04 -8.86
CA ALA A 20 -18.65 -19.08 -7.84
C ALA A 20 -19.94 -19.48 -7.07
N LEU A 21 -21.03 -18.70 -7.19
CA LEU A 21 -22.30 -19.03 -6.53
C LEU A 21 -22.92 -20.31 -7.09
N PRO A 22 -23.72 -21.05 -6.29
CA PRO A 22 -24.51 -22.17 -6.79
C PRO A 22 -25.51 -21.74 -7.87
N GLU A 23 -25.86 -22.66 -8.78
CA GLU A 23 -26.81 -22.38 -9.88
C GLU A 23 -28.23 -22.02 -9.40
N THR A 24 -28.56 -22.42 -8.17
CA THR A 24 -29.83 -22.10 -7.51
C THR A 24 -29.92 -20.63 -7.09
N ASN A 25 -28.79 -19.93 -6.98
CA ASN A 25 -28.75 -18.55 -6.50
C ASN A 25 -29.31 -17.56 -7.55
N PRO A 26 -30.25 -16.68 -7.18
CA PRO A 26 -30.82 -15.70 -8.12
C PRO A 26 -29.79 -14.73 -8.71
N LEU A 27 -28.69 -14.44 -8.00
CA LEU A 27 -27.61 -13.57 -8.49
C LEU A 27 -26.82 -14.21 -9.62
N ARG A 28 -26.63 -15.53 -9.60
CA ARG A 28 -26.02 -16.27 -10.71
C ARG A 28 -26.89 -16.25 -11.98
N LYS A 29 -28.21 -16.17 -11.81
CA LYS A 29 -29.13 -15.98 -12.95
C LYS A 29 -29.07 -14.58 -13.54
N LEU A 30 -28.59 -13.59 -12.78
CA LEU A 30 -28.48 -12.20 -13.22
C LEU A 30 -27.45 -12.05 -14.36
N THR A 31 -26.30 -12.72 -14.30
CA THR A 31 -25.29 -12.70 -15.38
C THR A 31 -25.81 -13.33 -16.67
N ALA A 32 -26.54 -14.45 -16.57
CA ALA A 32 -27.20 -15.03 -17.73
C ALA A 32 -28.27 -14.10 -18.34
N ARG A 33 -29.02 -13.38 -17.48
CA ARG A 33 -30.07 -12.44 -17.90
C ARG A 33 -29.54 -11.13 -18.46
N MET A 34 -28.31 -10.73 -18.14
CA MET A 34 -27.70 -9.50 -18.66
C MET A 34 -27.51 -9.50 -20.18
N ARG A 35 -27.37 -10.68 -20.80
CA ARG A 35 -27.39 -10.80 -22.28
C ARG A 35 -28.69 -10.23 -22.88
N LYS A 36 -29.81 -10.29 -22.15
CA LYS A 36 -31.14 -9.83 -22.61
C LYS A 36 -31.34 -8.32 -22.42
N PHE A 37 -30.70 -7.70 -21.42
CA PHE A 37 -30.82 -6.26 -21.12
C PHE A 37 -29.89 -5.36 -21.95
N ARG A 38 -29.28 -5.89 -23.01
CA ARG A 38 -28.32 -5.22 -23.91
C ARG A 38 -28.80 -3.90 -24.53
N ARG A 39 -30.11 -3.63 -24.59
CA ARG A 39 -30.68 -2.56 -25.44
C ARG A 39 -30.82 -1.18 -24.80
N PHE A 40 -30.95 -1.04 -23.47
CA PHE A 40 -31.47 0.22 -22.90
C PHE A 40 -30.59 0.93 -21.88
N HIS A 41 -29.78 0.25 -21.07
CA HIS A 41 -28.98 0.91 -20.04
C HIS A 41 -27.58 0.33 -19.94
N ARG A 42 -26.57 1.15 -20.24
CA ARG A 42 -25.16 0.82 -20.05
C ARG A 42 -24.79 1.05 -18.59
N SER A 43 -25.29 0.19 -17.70
CA SER A 43 -24.95 0.26 -16.28
C SER A 43 -23.44 0.04 -16.06
N PRO A 44 -22.84 0.60 -15.00
CA PRO A 44 -21.44 0.32 -14.67
C PRO A 44 -21.16 -1.18 -14.55
N PHE A 45 -22.11 -1.96 -14.02
CA PHE A 45 -22.03 -3.41 -13.99
C PHE A 45 -22.04 -4.04 -15.38
N PHE A 46 -22.85 -3.52 -16.31
CA PHE A 46 -22.87 -4.00 -17.70
C PHE A 46 -21.53 -3.78 -18.40
N GLN A 47 -20.86 -2.64 -18.15
CA GLN A 47 -19.51 -2.38 -18.70
C GLN A 47 -18.49 -3.41 -18.20
N LEU A 48 -18.56 -3.78 -16.91
CA LEU A 48 -17.73 -4.83 -16.33
C LEU A 48 -18.03 -6.19 -16.94
N ALA A 49 -19.30 -6.55 -17.08
CA ALA A 49 -19.72 -7.80 -17.70
C ALA A 49 -19.24 -7.89 -19.16
N THR A 50 -19.29 -6.80 -19.93
CA THR A 50 -18.76 -6.80 -21.30
C THR A 50 -17.24 -6.95 -21.34
N ALA A 51 -16.51 -6.35 -20.39
CA ALA A 51 -15.05 -6.41 -20.36
C ALA A 51 -14.52 -7.76 -19.86
N LEU A 52 -15.25 -8.44 -18.97
CA LEU A 52 -14.82 -9.69 -18.33
C LEU A 52 -15.45 -10.95 -18.96
N ASN A 53 -16.41 -10.82 -19.89
CA ASN A 53 -17.03 -11.97 -20.58
C ASN A 53 -16.07 -12.72 -21.53
N GLU A 54 -14.90 -12.16 -21.83
CA GLU A 54 -13.84 -12.84 -22.60
C GLU A 54 -13.10 -13.90 -21.77
N ILE A 55 -13.22 -13.85 -20.44
CA ILE A 55 -12.56 -14.79 -19.53
C ILE A 55 -13.47 -16.00 -19.34
N PRO A 56 -13.06 -17.23 -19.76
CA PRO A 56 -13.83 -18.44 -19.52
C PRO A 56 -13.83 -18.77 -18.02
N MET A 57 -14.96 -18.50 -17.36
CA MET A 57 -15.11 -18.72 -15.92
C MET A 57 -15.18 -20.21 -15.56
N GLU A 58 -15.46 -21.06 -16.54
CA GLU A 58 -15.53 -22.53 -16.42
C GLU A 58 -14.15 -23.17 -16.22
N ASN A 59 -13.08 -22.46 -16.61
CA ASN A 59 -11.70 -22.95 -16.53
C ASN A 59 -10.95 -22.48 -15.27
N LEU A 60 -11.64 -21.78 -14.36
CA LEU A 60 -10.99 -21.28 -13.14
C LEU A 60 -10.73 -22.41 -12.15
N GLU A 61 -9.50 -22.46 -11.63
CA GLU A 61 -9.14 -23.38 -10.57
C GLU A 61 -9.96 -23.09 -9.31
N THR A 62 -10.66 -24.12 -8.83
CA THR A 62 -11.38 -24.05 -7.56
C THR A 62 -10.43 -24.44 -6.43
N ILE A 63 -9.97 -23.45 -5.67
CA ILE A 63 -9.15 -23.69 -4.49
C ILE A 63 -10.05 -24.16 -3.36
N ASN A 64 -9.92 -25.43 -2.98
CA ASN A 64 -10.63 -25.97 -1.83
C ASN A 64 -10.05 -25.39 -0.53
N PRO A 65 -10.87 -24.80 0.36
CA PRO A 65 -10.38 -24.32 1.63
C PRO A 65 -9.93 -25.51 2.47
N PHE A 66 -8.65 -25.54 2.83
CA PHE A 66 -8.14 -26.49 3.81
C PHE A 66 -7.97 -25.80 5.16
N THR A 67 -8.47 -26.43 6.22
CA THR A 67 -8.32 -25.93 7.59
C THR A 67 -6.96 -26.33 8.13
N LEU A 68 -6.01 -25.39 8.15
CA LEU A 68 -4.76 -25.57 8.87
C LEU A 68 -4.96 -25.26 10.36
N PRO A 69 -4.54 -26.16 11.27
CA PRO A 69 -4.57 -25.86 12.69
C PRO A 69 -3.68 -24.64 13.01
N PRO A 70 -4.01 -23.86 14.06
CA PRO A 70 -3.37 -22.57 14.29
C PRO A 70 -1.89 -22.65 14.67
N TRP A 71 -1.43 -23.81 15.17
CA TRP A 71 -0.04 -24.07 15.56
C TRP A 71 0.83 -24.61 14.41
N MET A 72 0.26 -24.82 13.21
CA MET A 72 1.02 -25.25 12.04
C MET A 72 1.51 -24.02 11.27
N GLU A 73 2.81 -24.02 10.93
CA GLU A 73 3.43 -22.92 10.19
C GLU A 73 2.70 -22.70 8.87
N ARG A 74 2.15 -21.50 8.69
CA ARG A 74 1.44 -21.12 7.47
C ARG A 74 2.49 -20.82 6.42
N MET A 75 2.45 -21.53 5.29
CA MET A 75 3.25 -21.13 4.14
C MET A 75 2.97 -19.65 3.83
N GLN A 76 4.01 -18.83 3.81
CA GLN A 76 3.90 -17.46 3.31
C GLN A 76 3.44 -17.57 1.86
N THR A 77 2.20 -17.19 1.60
CA THR A 77 1.77 -16.92 0.23
C THR A 77 2.65 -15.79 -0.28
N ILE A 78 3.60 -16.13 -1.16
CA ILE A 78 4.22 -15.16 -2.06
C ILE A 78 3.10 -14.74 -2.99
N ALA A 79 2.25 -13.84 -2.52
CA ALA A 79 1.30 -13.18 -3.36
C ALA A 79 2.13 -12.25 -4.25
N GLU A 80 2.59 -12.75 -5.39
CA GLU A 80 2.85 -11.93 -6.57
C GLU A 80 1.49 -11.41 -7.10
N TRP A 81 0.66 -10.86 -6.22
CA TRP A 81 -0.21 -9.79 -6.62
C TRP A 81 0.71 -8.62 -6.83
N ASN A 82 1.10 -8.45 -8.09
CA ASN A 82 1.78 -7.27 -8.59
C ASN A 82 0.86 -6.05 -8.37
N ASP A 83 0.76 -5.62 -7.11
CA ASP A 83 0.65 -4.21 -6.83
C ASP A 83 1.98 -3.66 -7.32
N ASP A 84 1.94 -3.14 -8.53
CA ASP A 84 2.79 -2.05 -8.97
C ASP A 84 2.56 -0.83 -8.04
N SER A 85 2.82 -1.03 -6.76
CA SER A 85 3.70 -0.21 -5.95
C SER A 85 5.02 -0.95 -5.99
N THR A 86 5.83 -0.64 -6.98
CA THR A 86 7.30 -0.69 -6.93
C THR A 86 7.83 -1.22 -5.59
N SER A 87 7.82 -2.53 -5.38
CA SER A 87 8.91 -3.15 -4.67
C SER A 87 10.04 -3.11 -5.70
N THR A 88 10.59 -1.91 -5.88
CA THR A 88 12.02 -1.82 -6.08
C THR A 88 12.55 -2.78 -5.03
N ARG A 89 13.12 -3.89 -5.47
CA ARG A 89 14.30 -4.40 -4.81
C ARG A 89 15.26 -3.21 -4.87
N VAL A 90 15.04 -2.26 -3.97
CA VAL A 90 16.04 -1.27 -3.62
C VAL A 90 17.12 -2.20 -3.17
N ASP A 91 18.18 -2.23 -3.95
CA ASP A 91 19.40 -2.93 -3.62
C ASP A 91 19.58 -2.81 -2.11
N GLN A 92 19.62 -3.92 -1.37
CA GLN A 92 19.66 -3.86 0.09
C GLN A 92 20.91 -3.09 0.55
N ASP A 93 21.91 -3.01 -0.34
CA ASP A 93 23.12 -2.19 -0.29
C ASP A 93 22.93 -0.69 -0.57
N ALA A 94 21.72 -0.23 -0.85
CA ALA A 94 21.39 1.18 -1.09
C ALA A 94 20.27 1.71 -0.16
N MET A 95 19.79 0.89 0.79
CA MET A 95 18.65 1.23 1.63
C MET A 95 19.07 1.64 3.05
N VAL A 96 18.68 2.84 3.47
CA VAL A 96 18.82 3.31 4.86
C VAL A 96 17.62 2.84 5.67
N ARG A 97 17.86 2.15 6.79
CA ARG A 97 16.84 1.72 7.75
C ARG A 97 16.82 2.68 8.93
N ILE A 98 15.64 3.16 9.28
CA ILE A 98 15.44 4.07 10.42
C ILE A 98 14.42 3.42 11.35
N ALA A 99 14.84 3.11 12.56
CA ALA A 99 13.95 2.67 13.64
C ALA A 99 13.75 3.84 14.61
N VAL A 100 12.50 4.15 14.94
CA VAL A 100 12.13 5.28 15.80
C VAL A 100 11.29 4.78 16.97
N SER A 101 11.51 5.35 18.15
CA SER A 101 10.66 5.15 19.32
C SER A 101 10.49 6.46 20.09
N SER A 102 9.27 6.68 20.58
CA SER A 102 8.96 7.75 21.52
C SER A 102 8.63 7.19 22.89
N SER A 103 8.88 7.97 23.93
CA SER A 103 8.53 7.62 25.30
C SER A 103 8.01 8.86 26.00
N ALA A 104 6.97 8.72 26.81
CA ALA A 104 6.50 9.80 27.68
C ALA A 104 6.54 9.32 29.13
N ARG A 105 7.54 9.80 29.87
CA ARG A 105 7.77 9.46 31.29
C ARG A 105 7.97 10.75 32.08
N ASN A 106 7.45 10.80 33.29
CA ASN A 106 7.63 11.93 34.22
C ASN A 106 7.30 13.30 33.58
N GLU A 107 6.14 13.40 32.92
CA GLU A 107 5.69 14.61 32.20
C GLU A 107 6.61 15.11 31.07
N LEU A 108 7.57 14.30 30.63
CA LEU A 108 8.48 14.61 29.52
C LEU A 108 8.30 13.60 28.39
N VAL A 109 8.27 14.10 27.16
CA VAL A 109 8.32 13.29 25.95
C VAL A 109 9.76 13.20 25.48
N GLY A 110 10.34 12.01 25.60
CA GLY A 110 11.62 11.64 25.04
C GLY A 110 11.47 10.95 23.69
N VAL A 111 12.48 11.09 22.86
CA VAL A 111 12.52 10.56 21.50
C VAL A 111 13.86 9.91 21.26
N GLY A 112 13.86 8.77 20.58
CA GLY A 112 15.08 8.10 20.18
C GLY A 112 14.92 7.37 18.85
N GLY A 113 16.04 7.07 18.22
CA GLY A 113 16.06 6.30 16.99
C GLY A 113 17.44 5.78 16.65
N VAL A 114 17.46 4.81 15.75
CA VAL A 114 18.66 4.20 15.19
C VAL A 114 18.60 4.30 13.68
N ILE A 115 19.68 4.75 13.07
CA ILE A 115 19.83 4.88 11.62
C ILE A 115 20.92 3.91 11.20
N GLU A 116 20.58 3.01 10.29
CA GLU A 116 21.49 2.02 9.71
C GLU A 116 21.55 2.26 8.20
N GLY A 117 22.68 2.77 7.72
CA GLY A 117 22.97 2.95 6.30
C GLY A 117 23.85 1.82 5.74
N PRO A 118 23.91 1.66 4.40
CA PRO A 118 24.70 0.60 3.78
C PRO A 118 26.20 0.78 4.06
N GLY A 119 26.82 -0.23 4.67
CA GLY A 119 28.25 -0.22 5.01
C GLY A 119 28.64 0.71 6.16
N THR A 120 27.67 1.30 6.87
CA THR A 120 27.91 2.22 8.00
C THR A 120 27.52 1.61 9.33
N VAL A 121 28.25 1.94 10.40
CA VAL A 121 27.90 1.55 11.77
C VAL A 121 26.57 2.24 12.16
N PRO A 122 25.62 1.54 12.80
CA PRO A 122 24.35 2.12 13.19
C PRO A 122 24.54 3.32 14.13
N GLU A 123 23.99 4.46 13.74
CA GLU A 123 24.01 5.69 14.53
C GLU A 123 22.76 5.77 15.41
N THR A 124 22.96 5.90 16.72
CA THR A 124 21.85 6.04 17.68
C THR A 124 21.72 7.48 18.13
N PHE A 125 20.52 8.03 18.11
CA PHE A 125 20.22 9.35 18.65
C PHE A 125 19.12 9.27 19.70
N SER A 126 19.20 10.12 20.71
CA SER A 126 18.11 10.34 21.67
C SER A 126 18.14 11.78 22.20
N PHE A 127 16.96 12.37 22.38
CA PHE A 127 16.82 13.70 22.96
C PHE A 127 15.41 13.90 23.54
N THR A 128 15.24 14.95 24.34
CA THR A 128 13.93 15.30 24.90
C THR A 128 13.19 16.22 23.94
N HIS A 129 11.99 15.83 23.53
CA HIS A 129 11.15 16.61 22.61
C HIS A 129 10.42 17.75 23.32
N GLY A 130 9.97 17.55 24.56
CA GLY A 130 9.32 18.60 25.35
C GLY A 130 8.47 18.07 26.50
N MET A 131 7.68 18.97 27.12
CA MET A 131 6.72 18.60 28.15
C MET A 131 5.50 17.88 27.56
N ARG A 132 4.92 16.95 28.32
CA ARG A 132 3.75 16.15 27.92
C ARG A 132 2.48 16.98 27.77
N THR A 133 2.41 18.14 28.42
CA THR A 133 1.30 19.09 28.27
C THR A 133 1.22 19.65 26.86
N ASP A 134 2.37 19.79 26.20
CA ASP A 134 2.51 20.48 24.93
C ASP A 134 2.78 19.50 23.78
N GLN A 135 3.38 18.35 24.09
CA GLN A 135 3.79 17.33 23.13
C GLN A 135 3.26 15.95 23.53
N ASN A 136 2.89 15.14 22.54
CA ASN A 136 2.40 13.78 22.75
C ASN A 136 3.45 12.75 22.27
N PRO A 137 3.40 11.49 22.73
CA PRO A 137 4.35 10.45 22.26
C PRO A 137 4.38 10.35 20.73
N PHE A 138 3.21 10.44 20.10
CA PHE A 138 3.08 10.37 18.65
C PHE A 138 3.80 11.54 17.92
N SER A 139 3.79 12.76 18.45
CA SER A 139 4.54 13.90 17.93
C SER A 139 6.03 13.70 18.12
N GLY A 140 6.43 13.04 19.21
CA GLY A 140 7.78 12.55 19.42
C GLY A 140 8.26 11.61 18.31
N GLU A 141 7.43 10.65 17.87
CA GLU A 141 7.80 9.75 16.77
C GLU A 141 7.95 10.48 15.44
N LEU A 142 7.04 11.43 15.14
CA LEU A 142 7.14 12.25 13.93
C LEU A 142 8.44 13.06 13.90
N VAL A 143 8.85 13.58 15.05
CA VAL A 143 10.08 14.37 15.19
C VAL A 143 11.32 13.48 15.05
N ALA A 144 11.32 12.26 15.58
CA ALA A 144 12.41 11.32 15.33
C ALA A 144 12.49 10.86 13.88
N ALA A 145 11.34 10.60 13.24
CA ALA A 145 11.31 10.21 11.84
C ALA A 145 11.85 11.33 10.94
N ALA A 146 11.48 12.59 11.22
CA ALA A 146 12.04 13.76 10.54
C ALA A 146 13.55 13.87 10.78
N ARG A 147 14.00 13.70 12.03
CA ARG A 147 15.43 13.74 12.37
C ARG A 147 16.23 12.66 11.64
N GLY A 148 15.74 11.43 11.61
CA GLY A 148 16.38 10.32 10.91
C GLY A 148 16.47 10.54 9.40
N ALA A 149 15.42 11.14 8.82
CA ALA A 149 15.41 11.51 7.41
C ALA A 149 16.44 12.62 7.10
N ASP A 150 16.51 13.67 7.93
CA ASP A 150 17.46 14.77 7.77
C ASP A 150 18.92 14.31 7.86
N THR A 151 19.23 13.40 8.79
CA THR A 151 20.59 12.83 8.95
C THR A 151 20.96 11.86 7.84
N SER A 152 19.98 11.17 7.25
CA SER A 152 20.21 10.25 6.12
C SER A 152 20.44 10.97 4.79
N LYS A 153 20.27 12.30 4.75
CA LYS A 153 20.38 13.09 3.52
C LYS A 153 21.84 13.41 3.20
N PRO A 154 22.36 13.10 1.99
CA PRO A 154 23.72 13.46 1.63
C PRO A 154 23.87 14.99 1.56
N PRO A 155 25.04 15.54 1.96
CA PRO A 155 25.26 16.98 2.14
C PRO A 155 25.17 17.83 0.85
N SER A 156 24.93 17.25 -0.33
CA SER A 156 24.89 17.97 -1.61
C SER A 156 23.49 18.20 -2.22
N THR A 157 22.40 17.78 -1.57
CA THR A 157 21.05 17.90 -2.18
C THR A 157 20.19 18.97 -1.51
N ILE A 158 20.22 20.19 -2.04
CA ILE A 158 19.27 21.25 -1.68
C ILE A 158 17.88 20.84 -2.22
N TRP A 159 16.90 20.63 -1.34
CA TRP A 159 15.49 20.50 -1.74
C TRP A 159 14.79 21.81 -1.38
N THR A 160 14.38 22.56 -2.41
CA THR A 160 13.46 23.68 -2.25
C THR A 160 12.09 23.17 -1.80
N ARG A 161 11.57 23.75 -0.71
CA ARG A 161 10.20 23.53 -0.21
C ARG A 161 9.19 24.03 -1.26
N PRO A 162 8.13 23.28 -1.62
CA PRO A 162 7.14 23.77 -2.57
C PRO A 162 6.14 24.67 -1.83
N PHE A 163 6.45 25.94 -1.70
CA PHE A 163 5.44 26.99 -1.62
C PHE A 163 5.85 28.08 -2.61
N GLY A 164 5.03 28.31 -3.63
CA GLY A 164 5.12 29.49 -4.49
C GLY A 164 5.74 29.24 -5.87
N CYS A 165 4.91 29.47 -6.87
CA CYS A 165 5.20 29.57 -8.30
C CYS A 165 6.51 30.31 -8.66
N LEU A 166 7.31 29.76 -9.57
CA LEU A 166 7.91 30.51 -10.69
C LEU A 166 8.41 29.54 -11.77
N VAL A 167 7.88 29.71 -12.98
CA VAL A 167 8.33 29.09 -14.23
C VAL A 167 9.73 29.59 -14.60
N ILE A 168 10.63 28.73 -15.09
CA ILE A 168 11.50 28.99 -16.25
C ILE A 168 11.98 27.62 -16.79
N SER A 169 11.53 27.33 -18.00
CA SER A 169 12.05 26.31 -18.91
C SER A 169 13.47 26.63 -19.36
N ARG A 170 14.33 25.61 -19.53
CA ARG A 170 15.35 25.60 -20.60
C ARG A 170 15.84 24.17 -20.90
N THR A 171 15.53 23.76 -22.12
CA THR A 171 16.16 22.71 -22.92
C THR A 171 17.55 23.13 -23.39
N THR A 172 18.49 22.17 -23.43
CA THR A 172 19.65 21.98 -24.34
C THR A 172 20.63 21.06 -23.61
N SER A 173 21.37 20.13 -24.22
CA SER A 173 21.40 19.44 -25.51
C SER A 173 22.22 18.18 -25.24
#